data_AF-A0A1Y3NJI7-F1
#
_entry.id   AF-A0A1Y3NJI7-F1
#
_cell.length_a   1.000
_cell.length_b   1.000
_cell.length_c   1.000
_cell.angle_alpha   90.00
_cell.angle_beta   90.00
_cell.angle_gamma   90.00
#
_symmetry.space_group_name_H-M   'P 1'
#
loop_
_entity.id
_entity.type
_entity.pdbx_description
1 polymer ?
#
loop_
_entity_poly.entity_id
_entity_poly.type
_entity_poly.pdbx_seq_one_letter_code
_entity_poly.pdbx_strand_id
1 'polypeptide(L)'
;GVVFSEGWNSNNVLSSTIEFFNTLSPGLRLEVSSSYNPTNGNKNARIAADYKKRNIFSRCNIDLFKGPTVNGDFCIHQNGVLIGGDASYNLKESKLTRYNVGVAYNTPEYSLALQAFEGFNTYAASYFHKIKPDLEAGTKATWNKSSAGPVNIEFGTRYVLNKDAFVKAKIDMNGRLGLGYTQSLDNGVRVSVGGSFDTQRLGENVHKVGMNLSFFQ
;
A
#
# COMPACT_ATOMS: atom_id res chain seq x y z
N GLY A 1 -5.21 2.13 24.34
CA GLY A 1 -3.85 2.72 24.34
C GLY A 1 -3.87 4.00 23.56
N VAL A 2 -3.08 4.99 23.96
CA VAL A 2 -2.94 6.26 23.22
C VAL A 2 -1.51 6.34 22.72
N VAL A 3 -1.33 6.68 21.45
CA VAL A 3 -0.02 6.90 20.83
C VAL A 3 0.00 8.31 20.28
N PHE A 4 1.07 9.04 20.60
CA PHE A 4 1.35 10.35 20.07
C PHE A 4 2.63 10.27 19.24
N SER A 5 2.54 10.71 17.99
CA SER A 5 3.65 10.67 17.04
C SER A 5 3.84 12.04 16.42
N GLU A 6 5.07 12.54 16.46
CA GLU A 6 5.46 13.76 15.75
C GLU A 6 6.56 13.46 14.75
N GLY A 7 6.54 14.18 13.64
CA GLY A 7 7.51 14.04 12.57
C GLY A 7 7.78 15.36 11.89
N TRP A 8 9.03 15.53 11.47
CA TRP A 8 9.47 16.66 10.66
C TRP A 8 10.33 16.15 9.51
N ASN A 9 10.17 16.72 8.32
CA ASN A 9 10.93 16.31 7.14
C ASN A 9 11.69 17.49 6.50
N SER A 10 12.60 17.17 5.58
CA SER A 10 13.43 18.15 4.88
C SER A 10 12.66 19.15 4.01
N ASN A 11 11.41 18.86 3.66
CA ASN A 11 10.50 19.81 3.00
C ASN A 11 9.82 20.77 3.99
N ASN A 12 10.29 20.78 5.23
CA ASN A 12 9.80 21.58 6.34
C ASN A 12 8.35 21.27 6.73
N VAL A 13 7.85 20.06 6.48
CA VAL A 13 6.50 19.68 6.91
C VAL A 13 6.59 19.14 8.32
N LEU A 14 5.91 19.80 9.26
CA LEU A 14 5.64 19.27 10.59
C LEU A 14 4.38 18.42 10.52
N SER A 15 4.38 17.30 11.23
CA SER A 15 3.27 16.36 11.29
C SER A 15 3.08 15.89 12.72
N SER A 16 1.84 15.88 13.20
CA SER A 16 1.46 15.40 14.53
C SER A 16 0.27 14.46 14.36
N THR A 17 0.36 13.29 14.96
CA THR A 17 -0.66 12.25 14.89
C THR A 17 -0.97 11.75 16.29
N ILE A 18 -2.26 11.70 16.63
CA ILE A 18 -2.77 11.15 17.87
C ILE A 18 -3.65 9.94 17.52
N GLU A 19 -3.27 8.77 18.01
CA GLU A 19 -4.03 7.54 17.81
C GLU A 19 -4.58 7.03 19.14
N PHE A 20 -5.86 6.66 19.14
CA PHE A 20 -6.55 6.01 20.24
C PHE A 20 -6.95 4.60 19.80
N PHE A 21 -6.43 3.59 20.49
CA PHE A 21 -6.70 2.18 20.20
C PHE A 21 -7.52 1.55 21.31
N ASN A 22 -8.67 0.96 20.98
CA ASN A 22 -9.54 0.23 21.90
C ASN A 22 -9.95 1.04 23.15
N THR A 23 -9.87 2.38 23.10
CA THR A 23 -10.13 3.25 24.27
C THR A 23 -11.63 3.46 24.48
N LEU A 24 -12.40 3.61 23.39
CA LEU A 24 -13.86 3.80 23.44
C LEU A 24 -14.63 2.48 23.28
N SER A 25 -14.14 1.61 22.39
CA SER A 25 -14.75 0.30 22.12
C SER A 25 -13.70 -0.68 21.60
N PRO A 26 -13.76 -1.96 22.00
CA PRO A 26 -12.87 -2.98 21.44
C PRO A 26 -12.98 -3.06 19.91
N GLY A 27 -11.84 -3.01 19.24
CA GLY A 27 -11.73 -3.02 17.79
C GLY A 27 -11.80 -1.65 17.13
N LEU A 28 -12.08 -0.57 17.88
CA LEU A 28 -12.07 0.80 17.36
C LEU A 28 -10.68 1.43 17.49
N ARG A 29 -10.19 1.98 16.38
CA ARG A 29 -9.05 2.88 16.33
C ARG A 29 -9.51 4.24 15.82
N LEU A 30 -9.26 5.29 16.60
CA LEU A 30 -9.44 6.66 16.16
C LEU A 30 -8.07 7.30 15.95
N GLU A 31 -7.90 8.01 14.86
CA GLU A 31 -6.69 8.74 14.51
C GLU A 31 -7.05 10.19 14.18
N VAL A 32 -6.33 11.13 14.79
CA VAL A 32 -6.36 12.54 14.41
C VAL A 32 -4.96 12.90 13.98
N SER A 33 -4.76 13.19 12.70
CA SER A 33 -3.48 13.62 12.16
C SER A 33 -3.58 15.03 11.60
N SER A 34 -2.55 15.84 11.84
CA SER A 34 -2.41 17.17 11.29
C SER A 34 -1.01 17.36 10.73
N SER A 35 -0.88 18.15 9.68
CA SER A 35 0.41 18.54 9.16
C SER A 35 0.41 20.01 8.78
N TYR A 36 1.53 20.68 8.97
CA TYR A 36 1.72 22.08 8.62
C TYR A 36 3.08 22.28 7.95
N ASN A 37 3.11 23.05 6.87
CA ASN A 37 4.33 23.48 6.21
C ASN A 37 4.50 25.00 6.41
N PRO A 38 5.47 25.45 7.23
CA PRO A 38 5.69 26.87 7.49
C PRO A 38 6.15 27.65 6.25
N THR A 39 6.82 26.98 5.31
CA THR A 39 7.41 27.63 4.13
C THR A 39 6.35 28.12 3.14
N ASN A 40 5.27 27.36 2.96
CA ASN A 40 4.20 27.72 2.01
C ASN A 40 2.81 27.88 2.68
N GLY A 41 2.72 27.72 3.99
CA GLY A 41 1.48 27.85 4.77
C GLY A 41 0.49 26.70 4.56
N ASN A 42 0.84 25.65 3.82
CA ASN A 42 -0.07 24.53 3.59
C ASN A 42 -0.35 23.79 4.89
N LYS A 43 -1.63 23.55 5.15
CA LYS A 43 -2.12 22.81 6.30
C LYS A 43 -2.97 21.64 5.86
N ASN A 44 -2.85 20.53 6.58
CA ASN A 44 -3.71 19.37 6.44
C ASN A 44 -4.16 18.92 7.84
N ALA A 45 -5.35 18.36 7.89
CA ALA A 45 -5.92 17.74 9.06
C ALA A 45 -6.82 16.62 8.55
N ARG A 46 -6.66 15.46 9.17
CA ARG A 46 -7.37 14.24 8.84
C ARG A 46 -7.87 13.61 10.12
N ILE A 47 -9.11 13.17 10.10
CA ILE A 47 -9.69 12.36 11.16
C ILE A 47 -10.00 11.01 10.53
N ALA A 48 -9.56 9.92 11.14
CA ALA A 48 -9.86 8.57 10.70
C ALA A 48 -10.42 7.73 11.86
N ALA A 49 -11.38 6.88 11.53
CA ALA A 49 -11.99 5.94 12.44
C ALA A 49 -12.00 4.58 11.76
N ASP A 50 -11.26 3.63 12.31
CA ASP A 50 -11.21 2.25 11.84
C ASP A 50 -11.91 1.37 12.86
N TYR A 51 -12.84 0.55 12.41
CA TYR A 51 -13.50 -0.45 13.22
C TYR A 51 -13.22 -1.84 12.69
N LYS A 52 -12.61 -2.67 13.53
CA LYS A 52 -12.30 -4.06 13.24
C LYS A 52 -13.01 -4.97 14.22
N LYS A 53 -13.90 -5.81 13.71
CA LYS A 53 -14.53 -6.91 14.45
C LYS A 53 -14.25 -8.22 13.70
N ARG A 54 -14.50 -9.37 14.33
CA ARG A 54 -14.37 -10.67 13.65
C ARG A 54 -15.12 -10.60 12.31
N ASN A 55 -14.41 -10.88 11.22
CA ASN A 55 -14.93 -10.93 9.86
C ASN A 55 -15.40 -9.59 9.25
N ILE A 56 -15.29 -8.46 9.95
CA ILE A 56 -15.73 -7.15 9.45
C ILE A 56 -14.65 -6.12 9.72
N PHE A 57 -14.31 -5.37 8.69
CA PHE A 57 -13.49 -4.18 8.78
C PHE A 57 -14.23 -3.02 8.12
N SER A 58 -14.24 -1.86 8.76
CA SER A 58 -14.69 -0.63 8.13
C SER A 58 -13.79 0.51 8.56
N ARG A 59 -13.55 1.44 7.65
CA ARG A 59 -12.86 2.68 7.96
C ARG A 59 -13.62 3.84 7.36
N CYS A 60 -13.65 4.93 8.11
CA CYS A 60 -14.08 6.23 7.65
C CYS A 60 -12.95 7.20 7.89
N ASN A 61 -12.62 8.03 6.92
CA ASN A 61 -11.70 9.13 7.13
C ASN A 61 -12.19 10.41 6.45
N ILE A 62 -11.81 11.54 7.02
CA ILE A 62 -12.24 12.86 6.61
C ILE A 62 -10.98 13.72 6.52
N ASP A 63 -10.63 14.15 5.31
CA ASP A 63 -9.58 15.15 5.05
C ASP A 63 -10.22 16.54 5.03
N LEU A 64 -9.91 17.39 6.03
CA LEU A 64 -10.59 18.67 6.25
C LEU A 64 -10.19 19.78 5.27
N PHE A 65 -8.92 19.83 4.86
CA PHE A 65 -8.39 20.97 4.09
C PHE A 65 -8.24 20.70 2.58
N LYS A 66 -8.37 19.45 2.13
CA LYS A 66 -8.27 19.07 0.71
C LYS A 66 -9.62 19.10 0.00
N GLY A 67 -10.38 20.19 0.09
CA GLY A 67 -11.76 20.23 -0.42
C GLY A 67 -12.59 19.15 0.27
N PRO A 68 -13.14 19.42 1.47
CA PRO A 68 -13.39 18.42 2.51
C PRO A 68 -13.82 17.07 1.94
N THR A 69 -12.93 16.08 1.98
CA THR A 69 -13.18 14.79 1.33
C THR A 69 -13.47 13.76 2.40
N VAL A 70 -14.56 13.02 2.23
CA VAL A 70 -14.94 11.90 3.09
C VAL A 70 -14.67 10.62 2.33
N ASN A 71 -13.87 9.73 2.90
CA ASN A 71 -13.60 8.42 2.35
C ASN A 71 -14.14 7.35 3.30
N GLY A 72 -14.94 6.44 2.76
CA GLY A 72 -15.46 5.30 3.49
C GLY A 72 -15.02 4.02 2.83
N ASP A 73 -14.63 3.03 3.61
CA ASP A 73 -14.34 1.69 3.15
C ASP A 73 -14.95 0.64 4.09
N PHE A 74 -15.29 -0.50 3.50
CA PHE A 74 -15.80 -1.64 4.23
C PHE A 74 -15.30 -2.92 3.58
N CYS A 75 -15.07 -3.94 4.40
CA CYS A 75 -14.67 -5.27 3.97
C CYS A 75 -15.28 -6.31 4.90
N ILE A 76 -15.77 -7.39 4.31
CA ILE A 76 -16.32 -8.55 5.00
C ILE A 76 -15.50 -9.76 4.59
N HIS A 77 -15.16 -10.60 5.56
CA HIS A 77 -14.39 -11.82 5.36
C HIS A 77 -15.17 -13.03 5.88
N GLN A 78 -15.37 -14.05 5.05
CA GLN A 78 -15.99 -15.30 5.46
C GLN A 78 -15.38 -16.48 4.72
N ASN A 79 -14.91 -17.49 5.46
CA ASN A 79 -14.40 -18.76 4.92
C ASN A 79 -13.34 -18.58 3.80
N GLY A 80 -12.38 -17.68 4.01
CA GLY A 80 -11.35 -17.38 3.01
C GLY A 80 -11.76 -16.33 1.98
N VAL A 81 -13.05 -16.09 1.75
CA VAL A 81 -13.53 -15.05 0.82
C VAL A 81 -13.51 -13.69 1.52
N LEU A 82 -13.04 -12.65 0.83
CA LEU A 82 -13.09 -11.26 1.24
C LEU A 82 -13.84 -10.47 0.17
N ILE A 83 -14.79 -9.64 0.56
CA ILE A 83 -15.47 -8.70 -0.34
C ILE A 83 -15.40 -7.35 0.33
N GLY A 84 -14.99 -6.34 -0.44
CA GLY A 84 -14.93 -4.99 0.07
C GLY A 84 -15.10 -3.95 -1.02
N GLY A 85 -15.32 -2.72 -0.57
CA GLY A 85 -15.38 -1.57 -1.43
C GLY A 85 -14.99 -0.32 -0.67
N ASP A 86 -14.60 0.69 -1.43
CA ASP A 86 -14.35 2.02 -0.89
C ASP A 86 -14.98 3.07 -1.79
N ALA A 87 -15.37 4.18 -1.18
CA ALA A 87 -15.93 5.33 -1.84
C ALA A 87 -15.29 6.60 -1.28
N SER A 88 -15.18 7.64 -2.09
CA SER A 88 -14.66 8.95 -1.68
C SER A 88 -15.50 10.05 -2.28
N TYR A 89 -15.94 10.98 -1.44
CA TYR A 89 -16.82 12.08 -1.80
C TYR A 89 -16.17 13.40 -1.45
N ASN A 90 -16.04 14.30 -2.42
CA ASN A 90 -15.54 15.64 -2.23
C ASN A 90 -16.72 16.58 -1.95
N LEU A 91 -16.81 17.11 -0.73
CA LEU A 91 -17.89 17.99 -0.29
C LEU A 91 -17.85 19.37 -0.96
N LYS A 92 -16.68 19.81 -1.46
CA LYS A 92 -16.56 21.10 -2.15
C LYS A 92 -17.16 21.06 -3.56
N GLU A 93 -16.93 19.96 -4.26
CA GLU A 93 -17.44 19.73 -5.62
C GLU A 93 -18.80 19.03 -5.64
N SER A 94 -19.29 18.60 -4.47
CA SER A 94 -20.49 17.78 -4.30
C SER A 94 -20.48 16.53 -5.21
N LYS A 95 -19.30 15.91 -5.38
CA LYS A 95 -19.08 14.84 -6.35
C LYS A 95 -18.38 13.64 -5.74
N LEU A 96 -18.80 12.45 -6.16
CA LEU A 96 -18.09 11.20 -5.91
C LEU A 96 -16.80 11.16 -6.74
N THR A 97 -15.65 11.16 -6.08
CA THR A 97 -14.32 11.23 -6.72
C THR A 97 -13.68 9.85 -6.89
N ARG A 98 -13.99 8.91 -5.99
CA ARG A 98 -13.47 7.53 -6.05
C ARG A 98 -14.55 6.55 -5.65
N TYR A 99 -14.59 5.43 -6.35
CA TYR A 99 -15.35 4.25 -5.93
C TYR A 99 -14.65 3.02 -6.50
N ASN A 100 -14.38 2.06 -5.63
CA ASN A 100 -13.70 0.84 -5.98
C ASN A 100 -14.39 -0.34 -5.29
N VAL A 101 -14.28 -1.51 -5.89
CA VAL A 101 -14.76 -2.77 -5.32
C VAL A 101 -13.72 -3.85 -5.54
N GLY A 102 -13.69 -4.82 -4.65
CA GLY A 102 -12.81 -5.97 -4.79
C GLY A 102 -13.38 -7.21 -4.13
N VAL A 103 -13.04 -8.35 -4.72
CA VAL A 103 -13.24 -9.66 -4.13
C VAL A 103 -11.89 -10.36 -4.08
N ALA A 104 -11.59 -11.03 -2.98
CA ALA A 104 -10.41 -11.84 -2.83
C ALA A 104 -10.74 -13.17 -2.19
N TYR A 105 -9.92 -14.17 -2.44
CA TYR A 105 -9.93 -15.44 -1.75
C TYR A 105 -8.55 -15.66 -1.16
N ASN A 106 -8.46 -15.85 0.15
CA ASN A 106 -7.21 -15.93 0.88
C ASN A 106 -7.13 -17.24 1.66
N THR A 107 -6.02 -17.94 1.48
CA THR A 107 -5.61 -19.13 2.23
C THR A 107 -4.19 -18.90 2.77
N PRO A 108 -3.68 -19.74 3.69
CA PRO A 108 -2.30 -19.64 4.15
C PRO A 108 -1.25 -19.81 3.03
N GLU A 109 -1.58 -20.57 1.98
CA GLU A 109 -0.67 -20.91 0.88
C GLU A 109 -0.82 -20.00 -0.33
N TYR A 110 -2.03 -19.56 -0.67
CA TYR A 110 -2.28 -18.72 -1.84
C TYR A 110 -3.39 -17.70 -1.63
N SER A 111 -3.33 -16.63 -2.41
CA SER A 111 -4.34 -15.57 -2.43
C SER A 111 -4.68 -15.20 -3.87
N LEU A 112 -5.97 -15.09 -4.16
CA LEU A 112 -6.51 -14.58 -5.41
C LEU A 112 -7.24 -13.28 -5.12
N ALA A 113 -7.09 -12.26 -5.96
CA ALA A 113 -7.85 -11.03 -5.83
C ALA A 113 -8.26 -10.48 -7.20
N LEU A 114 -9.49 -10.00 -7.29
CA LEU A 114 -10.05 -9.27 -8.40
C LEU A 114 -10.53 -7.92 -7.87
N GLN A 115 -10.13 -6.84 -8.51
CA GLN A 115 -10.49 -5.49 -8.11
C GLN A 115 -10.85 -4.64 -9.32
N ALA A 116 -11.83 -3.78 -9.14
CA ALA A 116 -12.16 -2.72 -10.08
C ALA A 116 -12.07 -1.39 -9.35
N PHE A 117 -11.26 -0.47 -9.88
CA PHE A 117 -10.90 0.79 -9.25
C PHE A 117 -10.79 1.91 -10.28
N GLU A 118 -10.53 3.14 -9.81
CA GLU A 118 -10.54 4.35 -10.66
C GLU A 118 -11.89 4.58 -11.35
N GLY A 119 -12.97 4.32 -10.61
CA GLY A 119 -14.33 4.49 -11.11
C GLY A 119 -14.72 3.48 -12.18
N PHE A 120 -14.41 2.20 -11.96
CA PHE A 120 -14.60 1.09 -12.92
C PHE A 120 -13.88 1.26 -14.26
N ASN A 121 -12.85 2.12 -14.32
CA ASN A 121 -11.99 2.22 -15.49
C ASN A 121 -10.84 1.23 -15.45
N THR A 122 -10.34 0.87 -14.28
CA THR A 122 -9.19 -0.04 -14.14
C THR A 122 -9.59 -1.31 -13.42
N TYR A 123 -9.25 -2.45 -14.01
CA TYR A 123 -9.47 -3.78 -13.47
C TYR A 123 -8.12 -4.41 -13.20
N ALA A 124 -7.97 -5.07 -12.06
CA ALA A 124 -6.79 -5.88 -11.81
C ALA A 124 -7.15 -7.25 -11.24
N ALA A 125 -6.38 -8.24 -11.67
CA ALA A 125 -6.39 -9.60 -11.15
C ALA A 125 -5.00 -9.90 -10.61
N SER A 126 -4.91 -10.46 -9.41
CA SER A 126 -3.63 -10.86 -8.83
C SER A 126 -3.72 -12.25 -8.23
N TYR A 127 -2.63 -12.98 -8.36
CA TYR A 127 -2.43 -14.27 -7.72
C TYR A 127 -1.12 -14.24 -6.94
N PHE A 128 -1.17 -14.67 -5.69
CA PHE A 128 -0.02 -14.85 -4.82
C PHE A 128 0.03 -16.31 -4.36
N HIS A 129 1.22 -16.89 -4.32
CA HIS A 129 1.44 -18.26 -3.89
C HIS A 129 2.74 -18.36 -3.09
N LYS A 130 2.63 -18.79 -1.84
CA LYS A 130 3.71 -19.27 -1.01
C LYS A 130 4.04 -20.73 -1.36
N ILE A 131 4.92 -20.92 -2.34
CA ILE A 131 5.31 -22.23 -2.88
C ILE A 131 6.06 -23.05 -1.83
N LYS A 132 6.93 -22.39 -1.07
CA LYS A 132 7.68 -22.95 0.07
C LYS A 132 7.78 -21.89 1.18
N PRO A 133 8.17 -22.26 2.42
CA PRO A 133 8.47 -21.27 3.47
C PRO A 133 9.44 -20.17 3.01
N ASP A 134 10.39 -20.55 2.16
CA ASP A 134 11.45 -19.66 1.67
C ASP A 134 11.21 -19.11 0.26
N LEU A 135 10.14 -19.54 -0.42
CA LEU A 135 9.86 -19.14 -1.80
C LEU A 135 8.41 -18.74 -1.98
N GLU A 136 8.22 -17.49 -2.38
CA GLU A 136 6.93 -16.91 -2.70
C GLU A 136 6.97 -16.33 -4.10
N ALA A 137 5.89 -16.51 -4.86
CA ALA A 137 5.73 -15.93 -6.18
C ALA A 137 4.35 -15.29 -6.30
N GLY A 138 4.24 -14.33 -7.21
CA GLY A 138 2.96 -13.72 -7.51
C GLY A 138 2.95 -13.09 -8.89
N THR A 139 1.75 -12.91 -9.41
CA THR A 139 1.49 -12.21 -10.65
C THR A 139 0.34 -11.24 -10.48
N LYS A 140 0.37 -10.14 -11.23
CA LYS A 140 -0.71 -9.17 -11.30
C LYS A 140 -0.92 -8.76 -12.75
N ALA A 141 -2.15 -8.92 -13.23
CA ALA A 141 -2.62 -8.37 -14.49
C ALA A 141 -3.46 -7.13 -14.20
N THR A 142 -3.23 -6.03 -14.93
CA THR A 142 -3.99 -4.79 -14.81
C THR A 142 -4.41 -4.32 -16.20
N TRP A 143 -5.68 -4.01 -16.37
CA TRP A 143 -6.25 -3.50 -17.60
C TRP A 143 -7.04 -2.22 -17.35
N ASN A 144 -6.77 -1.18 -18.14
CA ASN A 144 -7.45 0.10 -18.03
C ASN A 144 -8.30 0.35 -19.29
N LYS A 145 -9.62 0.38 -19.09
CA LYS A 145 -10.65 0.60 -20.09
C LYS A 145 -10.50 1.95 -20.80
N SER A 146 -10.15 3.02 -20.07
CA SER A 146 -10.01 4.37 -20.64
C SER A 146 -8.83 4.48 -21.61
N SER A 147 -7.75 3.73 -21.36
CA SER A 147 -6.58 3.71 -22.24
C SER A 147 -6.76 2.82 -23.48
N ALA A 148 -7.70 1.86 -23.44
CA ALA A 148 -7.88 0.80 -24.44
C ALA A 148 -6.58 0.05 -24.83
N GLY A 149 -5.56 0.10 -23.96
CA GLY A 149 -4.26 -0.52 -24.20
C GLY A 149 -4.21 -2.01 -23.84
N PRO A 150 -3.06 -2.67 -24.10
CA PRO A 150 -2.86 -4.06 -23.74
C PRO A 150 -2.87 -4.26 -22.22
N VAL A 151 -3.16 -5.49 -21.78
CA VAL A 151 -3.12 -5.86 -20.36
C VAL A 151 -1.69 -5.78 -19.84
N ASN A 152 -1.44 -4.98 -18.81
CA ASN A 152 -0.13 -4.94 -18.15
C ASN A 152 -0.01 -6.12 -17.20
N ILE A 153 0.97 -6.98 -17.42
CA ILE A 153 1.24 -8.15 -16.57
C ILE A 153 2.58 -7.94 -15.86
N GLU A 154 2.59 -8.23 -14.57
CA GLU A 154 3.77 -8.18 -13.74
C GLU A 154 3.94 -9.50 -13.01
N PHE A 155 5.15 -10.05 -13.01
CA PHE A 155 5.53 -11.22 -12.23
C PHE A 155 6.54 -10.82 -11.17
N GLY A 156 6.39 -11.35 -9.95
CA GLY A 156 7.29 -11.09 -8.84
C GLY A 156 7.58 -12.35 -8.05
N THR A 157 8.77 -12.40 -7.47
CA THR A 157 9.18 -13.47 -6.57
C THR A 157 9.95 -12.92 -5.39
N ARG A 158 9.83 -13.59 -4.25
CA ARG A 158 10.65 -13.39 -3.06
C ARG A 158 11.26 -14.73 -2.68
N TYR A 159 12.57 -14.73 -2.54
CA TYR A 159 13.34 -15.89 -2.10
C TYR A 159 14.12 -15.56 -0.83
N VAL A 160 13.84 -16.29 0.24
CA VAL A 160 14.56 -16.21 1.50
C VAL A 160 15.82 -17.06 1.36
N LEU A 161 16.99 -16.43 1.44
CA LEU A 161 18.28 -17.10 1.32
C LEU A 161 18.65 -17.77 2.65
N ASN A 162 18.39 -17.08 3.75
CA ASN A 162 18.57 -17.55 5.12
C ASN A 162 17.72 -16.69 6.07
N LYS A 163 17.81 -16.93 7.38
CA LYS A 163 17.04 -16.21 8.40
C LYS A 163 17.20 -14.68 8.36
N ASP A 164 18.33 -14.18 7.84
CA ASP A 164 18.68 -12.77 7.87
C ASP A 164 18.66 -12.11 6.49
N ALA A 165 18.57 -12.87 5.40
CA ALA A 165 18.68 -12.37 4.04
C ALA A 165 17.60 -12.90 3.09
N PHE A 166 17.10 -12.02 2.23
CA PHE A 166 16.18 -12.39 1.16
C PHE A 166 16.41 -11.55 -0.09
N VAL A 167 16.04 -12.12 -1.23
CA VAL A 167 16.04 -11.48 -2.55
C VAL A 167 14.61 -11.31 -3.03
N LYS A 168 14.36 -10.22 -3.74
CA LYS A 168 13.13 -9.96 -4.48
C LYS A 168 13.48 -9.66 -5.93
N ALA A 169 12.70 -10.23 -6.83
CA ALA A 169 12.75 -9.88 -8.25
C ALA A 169 11.33 -9.59 -8.74
N LYS A 170 11.19 -8.60 -9.61
CA LYS A 170 9.93 -8.26 -10.28
C LYS A 170 10.23 -7.93 -11.73
N ILE A 171 9.42 -8.42 -12.65
CA ILE A 171 9.45 -8.02 -14.07
C ILE A 171 8.06 -7.59 -14.52
N ASP A 172 7.99 -6.52 -15.30
CA ASP A 172 6.75 -6.09 -15.95
C ASP A 172 6.78 -6.35 -17.46
N MET A 173 5.61 -6.27 -18.10
CA MET A 173 5.46 -6.47 -19.55
C MET A 173 6.19 -5.41 -20.40
N ASN A 174 6.60 -4.29 -19.80
CA ASN A 174 7.35 -3.24 -20.48
C ASN A 174 8.87 -3.48 -20.42
N GLY A 175 9.32 -4.64 -19.93
CA GLY A 175 10.73 -4.97 -19.82
C GLY A 175 11.44 -4.27 -18.66
N ARG A 176 10.72 -3.81 -17.62
CA ARG A 176 11.37 -3.28 -16.41
C ARG A 176 11.61 -4.40 -15.41
N LEU A 177 12.88 -4.71 -15.18
CA LEU A 177 13.34 -5.66 -14.18
C LEU A 177 13.75 -4.94 -12.90
N GLY A 178 13.00 -5.16 -11.83
CA GLY A 178 13.35 -4.75 -10.47
C GLY A 178 14.06 -5.89 -9.74
N LEU A 179 15.21 -5.59 -9.12
CA LEU A 179 15.95 -6.49 -8.25
C LEU A 179 16.15 -5.83 -6.89
N GLY A 180 16.07 -6.62 -5.82
CA GLY A 180 16.33 -6.15 -4.46
C GLY A 180 16.93 -7.26 -3.61
N TYR A 181 17.96 -6.91 -2.85
CA TYR A 181 18.58 -7.75 -1.83
C TYR A 181 18.47 -7.03 -0.49
N THR A 182 18.04 -7.75 0.53
CA THR A 182 18.00 -7.25 1.91
C THR A 182 18.72 -8.22 2.81
N GLN A 183 19.56 -7.70 3.69
CA GLN A 183 20.28 -8.43 4.72
C GLN A 183 20.15 -7.71 6.05
N SER A 184 19.70 -8.44 7.06
CA SER A 184 19.78 -8.05 8.46
C SER A 184 21.11 -8.56 9.02
N LEU A 185 21.71 -7.76 9.88
CA LEU A 185 22.97 -8.04 10.56
C LEU A 185 22.65 -8.16 12.05
N ASP A 186 23.36 -9.04 12.75
CA ASP A 186 23.11 -9.32 14.18
C ASP A 186 23.29 -8.10 15.09
N ASN A 187 23.94 -7.04 14.61
CA ASN A 187 24.15 -5.77 15.33
C ASN A 187 22.96 -4.79 15.23
N GLY A 188 21.77 -5.26 14.89
CA GLY A 188 20.58 -4.40 14.75
C GLY A 188 20.58 -3.57 13.46
N VAL A 189 21.46 -3.85 12.50
CA VAL A 189 21.51 -3.12 11.22
C VAL A 189 20.81 -3.92 10.13
N ARG A 190 20.00 -3.28 9.30
CA ARG A 190 19.47 -3.87 8.07
C ARG A 190 19.88 -3.06 6.86
N VAL A 191 20.55 -3.73 5.94
CA VAL A 191 20.98 -3.20 4.66
C VAL A 191 20.02 -3.70 3.58
N SER A 192 19.56 -2.81 2.72
CA SER A 192 18.86 -3.20 1.49
C SER A 192 19.46 -2.48 0.30
N VAL A 193 19.74 -3.22 -0.77
CA VAL A 193 20.21 -2.67 -2.04
C VAL A 193 19.24 -3.13 -3.11
N GLY A 194 18.90 -2.26 -4.05
CA GLY A 194 18.03 -2.63 -5.16
C GLY A 194 18.24 -1.76 -6.38
N GLY A 195 17.72 -2.23 -7.51
CA GLY A 195 17.75 -1.50 -8.75
C GLY A 195 16.56 -1.81 -9.64
N SER A 196 16.30 -0.90 -10.58
CA SER A 196 15.33 -1.03 -11.64
C SER A 196 16.06 -0.88 -12.96
N PHE A 197 16.04 -1.92 -13.77
CA PHE A 197 16.75 -2.04 -15.04
C PHE A 197 15.74 -2.15 -16.17
N ASP A 198 15.97 -1.39 -17.24
CA ASP A 198 15.19 -1.47 -18.47
C ASP A 198 15.88 -2.49 -19.37
N THR A 199 15.28 -3.69 -19.50
CA THR A 199 15.88 -4.80 -20.25
C THR A 199 15.86 -4.56 -21.75
N GLN A 200 15.07 -3.60 -22.24
CA GLN A 200 15.03 -3.21 -23.64
C GLN A 200 16.11 -2.16 -23.97
N ARG A 201 16.55 -1.39 -22.96
CA ARG A 201 17.50 -0.29 -23.09
C ARG A 201 18.71 -0.45 -22.17
N LEU A 202 19.32 -1.63 -22.17
CA LEU A 202 20.46 -1.98 -21.29
C LEU A 202 21.73 -1.14 -21.54
N GLY A 203 21.91 -0.64 -22.77
CA GLY A 203 23.06 0.20 -23.11
C GLY A 203 22.90 1.68 -22.73
N GLU A 204 21.75 2.06 -22.17
CA GLU A 204 21.41 3.45 -21.92
C GLU A 204 21.43 3.79 -20.42
N ASN A 205 21.67 5.07 -20.11
CA ASN A 205 21.66 5.55 -18.73
C ASN A 205 20.21 5.80 -18.23
N VAL A 206 19.40 4.75 -18.21
CA VAL A 206 17.99 4.77 -17.77
C VAL A 206 17.74 3.92 -16.53
N HIS A 207 18.78 3.26 -16.03
CA HIS A 207 18.71 2.37 -14.87
C HIS A 207 18.77 3.16 -13.57
N LYS A 208 18.08 2.66 -12.55
CA LYS A 208 18.06 3.26 -11.21
C LYS A 208 18.61 2.26 -10.21
N VAL A 209 19.47 2.72 -9.31
CA VAL A 209 20.00 1.92 -8.21
C VAL A 209 19.83 2.71 -6.92
N GLY A 210 19.51 2.02 -5.83
CA GLY A 210 19.31 2.62 -4.52
C GLY A 210 19.73 1.69 -3.40
N MET A 211 20.03 2.29 -2.25
CA MET A 211 20.39 1.60 -1.02
C MET A 211 19.60 2.20 0.15
N ASN A 212 19.25 1.37 1.11
CA ASN A 212 18.66 1.75 2.39
C ASN A 212 19.45 1.09 3.52
N LEU A 213 19.77 1.88 4.54
CA LEU A 213 20.36 1.41 5.78
C LEU A 213 19.42 1.79 6.93
N SER A 214 18.91 0.78 7.64
CA SER A 214 18.03 0.96 8.78
C SER A 214 18.69 0.41 10.04
N PHE A 215 18.62 1.16 11.14
CA PHE A 215 19.17 0.77 12.43
C PHE A 215 18.01 0.51 13.40
N PHE A 216 18.03 -0.64 14.05
CA PHE A 216 17.10 -1.03 15.10
C PHE A 216 17.86 -1.05 16.42
N GLN A 217 17.26 -0.48 17.46
CA GLN A 217 17.78 -0.52 18.82
C GLN A 217 17.12 -1.64 19.61
#